data_AF-A0A971P3D2-F1
#
_entry.id   AF-A0A971P3D2-F1
#
_cell.length_a   1.000
_cell.length_b   1.000
_cell.length_c   1.000
_cell.angle_alpha   90.00
_cell.angle_beta   90.00
_cell.angle_gamma   90.00
#
_symmetry.space_group_name_H-M   'P 1'
#
loop_
_entity.id
_entity.type
_entity.pdbx_description
1 polymer ?
#
loop_
_entity_poly.entity_id
_entity_poly.type
_entity_poly.pdbx_seq_one_letter_code
_entity_poly.pdbx_strand_id
1 'polypeptide(L)'
;MKHLSCVQWNGLFALVVALCATFCVAASPTEQPKTDIWEDHLVYPFDLVVLTDRQIDRFLSRLSESNPARAADLEKIRITHPQQFRWEIRDEMASRFFGRTALSDTVEPSPSIPAGPPPEVEDAEQKRYRDLIVWLEQNFPQQAEELKANPTISESRLNELFRRYEPVMRAERNNPPLADAMKEDISVQMQCDALLLILPYVDEPGRNRIIHRIDELTAKRFDLILLKRQLQHDQLQRRLERLGQELARQNEEIELLKSGKDLAVKDRVNELVKRADNADWD
;
A
#
# COMPACT_ATOMS: atom_id res chain seq x y z
N MET A 1 30.43 -56.63 62.20
CA MET A 1 30.24 -57.89 61.45
C MET A 1 29.60 -57.57 60.10
N LYS A 2 30.12 -58.19 59.03
CA LYS A 2 29.75 -58.11 57.60
C LYS A 2 30.38 -56.97 56.79
N HIS A 3 31.58 -57.35 56.34
CA HIS A 3 32.37 -56.94 55.19
C HIS A 3 31.66 -57.11 53.82
N LEU A 4 32.28 -56.48 52.79
CA LEU A 4 32.30 -56.81 51.34
C LEU A 4 31.03 -56.46 50.53
N SER A 5 31.06 -55.99 49.28
CA SER A 5 32.12 -55.55 48.37
C SER A 5 31.48 -55.06 47.05
N CYS A 6 32.16 -54.10 46.41
CA CYS A 6 32.19 -53.80 44.98
C CYS A 6 31.86 -54.97 44.03
N VAL A 7 30.93 -54.77 43.07
CA VAL A 7 30.94 -55.42 41.73
C VAL A 7 30.40 -54.43 40.69
N GLN A 8 31.26 -54.12 39.72
CA GLN A 8 30.97 -53.45 38.47
C GLN A 8 30.05 -54.30 37.59
N TRP A 9 29.06 -53.68 36.95
CA TRP A 9 28.46 -54.19 35.72
C TRP A 9 28.49 -53.06 34.67
N ASN A 10 29.56 -53.08 33.87
CA ASN A 10 29.64 -52.37 32.60
C ASN A 10 28.97 -53.22 31.52
N GLY A 11 28.24 -52.55 30.62
CA GLY A 11 28.01 -53.06 29.27
C GLY A 11 26.57 -53.43 28.98
N LEU A 12 25.81 -52.47 28.44
CA LEU A 12 24.85 -52.63 27.32
C LEU A 12 23.98 -51.37 27.19
N PHE A 13 24.57 -50.24 26.80
CA PHE A 13 23.81 -49.13 26.20
C PHE A 13 24.65 -48.43 25.13
N ALA A 14 25.24 -49.25 24.24
CA ALA A 14 25.91 -48.82 23.03
C ALA A 14 25.16 -49.40 21.82
N LEU A 15 23.95 -48.90 21.57
CA LEU A 15 23.21 -49.00 20.31
C LEU A 15 21.86 -48.31 20.52
N VAL A 16 21.67 -47.12 19.91
CA VAL A 16 20.40 -46.56 19.38
C VAL A 16 20.47 -45.05 19.06
N VAL A 17 21.48 -44.27 19.49
CA VAL A 17 21.60 -42.85 19.05
C VAL A 17 22.66 -42.67 17.97
N ALA A 18 22.54 -43.46 16.90
CA ALA A 18 23.31 -43.33 15.66
C ALA A 18 22.35 -43.16 14.48
N LEU A 19 21.46 -42.16 14.53
CA LEU A 19 20.63 -41.74 13.39
C LEU A 19 19.94 -40.39 13.62
N CYS A 20 20.70 -39.32 13.90
CA CYS A 20 20.20 -37.93 13.86
C CYS A 20 21.33 -36.95 13.46
N ALA A 21 22.22 -37.38 12.57
CA ALA A 21 23.36 -36.58 12.12
C ALA A 21 23.41 -36.48 10.59
N THR A 22 22.27 -36.21 9.93
CA THR A 22 22.24 -35.86 8.49
C THR A 22 20.92 -35.18 8.12
N PHE A 23 20.64 -34.00 8.65
CA PHE A 23 19.82 -32.99 7.95
C PHE A 23 20.17 -31.60 8.50
N CYS A 24 21.46 -31.25 8.46
CA CYS A 24 21.81 -29.84 8.28
C CYS A 24 21.46 -29.50 6.83
N VAL A 25 20.19 -29.18 6.59
CA VAL A 25 19.84 -28.36 5.42
C VAL A 25 20.64 -27.08 5.64
N ALA A 26 21.74 -26.93 4.91
CA ALA A 26 22.37 -25.63 4.73
C ALA A 26 21.27 -24.71 4.22
N ALA A 27 20.76 -23.85 5.10
CA ALA A 27 19.94 -22.73 4.69
C ALA A 27 20.86 -21.90 3.79
N SER A 28 20.74 -22.11 2.48
CA SER A 28 21.32 -21.20 1.49
C SER A 28 20.91 -19.80 1.93
N PRO A 29 21.85 -18.85 2.05
CA PRO A 29 21.48 -17.47 2.32
C PRO A 29 20.50 -17.08 1.23
N THR A 30 19.24 -16.86 1.62
CA THR A 30 18.26 -16.26 0.74
C THR A 30 18.84 -14.90 0.42
N GLU A 31 19.32 -14.71 -0.82
CA GLU A 31 19.64 -13.40 -1.34
C GLU A 31 18.39 -12.55 -1.13
N GLN A 32 18.42 -11.71 -0.08
CA GLN A 32 17.39 -10.72 0.10
C GLN A 32 17.41 -9.88 -1.16
N PRO A 33 16.27 -9.68 -1.85
CA PRO A 33 16.23 -8.77 -2.97
C PRO A 33 16.77 -7.44 -2.47
N LYS A 34 17.86 -6.96 -3.08
CA LYS A 34 18.43 -5.63 -2.81
C LYS A 34 17.35 -4.63 -3.19
N THR A 35 16.47 -4.30 -2.26
CA THR A 35 15.52 -3.21 -2.41
C THR A 35 16.35 -1.94 -2.46
N ASP A 36 16.29 -1.23 -3.58
CA ASP A 36 16.95 0.07 -3.68
C ASP A 36 16.32 1.01 -2.63
N ILE A 37 17.13 1.43 -1.65
CA ILE A 37 16.70 2.33 -0.58
C ILE A 37 16.27 3.70 -1.12
N TRP A 38 16.70 4.04 -2.33
CA TRP A 38 16.42 5.31 -3.00
C TRP A 38 15.13 5.27 -3.81
N GLU A 39 14.66 4.08 -4.15
CA GLU A 39 13.30 3.85 -4.65
C GLU A 39 12.36 3.85 -3.44
N ASP A 40 12.00 5.06 -2.98
CA ASP A 40 11.05 5.22 -1.89
C ASP A 40 9.64 4.86 -2.34
N HIS A 41 9.36 3.56 -2.42
CA HIS A 41 8.01 3.03 -2.50
C HIS A 41 7.36 3.29 -1.15
N LEU A 42 6.78 4.48 -0.97
CA LEU A 42 5.94 4.77 0.19
C LEU A 42 4.87 3.68 0.24
N VAL A 43 4.90 2.85 1.27
CA VAL A 43 3.92 1.77 1.44
C VAL A 43 2.65 2.42 1.93
N TYR A 44 1.78 2.83 1.02
CA TYR A 44 0.43 3.21 1.41
C TYR A 44 -0.28 1.96 1.94
N PRO A 45 -1.12 2.08 2.99
CA PRO A 45 -1.84 0.93 3.55
C PRO A 45 -2.79 0.23 2.56
N PHE A 46 -2.95 0.75 1.34
CA PHE A 46 -3.69 0.13 0.24
C PHE A 46 -2.79 -0.44 -0.88
N ASP A 47 -1.47 -0.19 -0.85
CA ASP A 47 -0.48 -0.70 -1.83
C ASP A 47 0.10 -2.09 -1.46
N LEU A 48 -0.43 -2.72 -0.40
CA LEU A 48 0.09 -3.97 0.18
C LEU A 48 -0.18 -5.25 -0.64
N VAL A 49 -0.51 -5.16 -1.93
CA VAL A 49 -0.45 -6.33 -2.82
C VAL A 49 0.90 -6.35 -3.53
N VAL A 50 1.94 -6.82 -2.83
CA VAL A 50 3.22 -7.16 -3.45
C VAL A 50 2.99 -8.42 -4.29
N LEU A 51 2.94 -8.26 -5.62
CA LEU A 51 2.81 -9.37 -6.56
C LEU A 51 4.12 -10.15 -6.60
N THR A 52 4.06 -11.44 -6.25
CA THR A 52 5.20 -12.35 -6.38
C THR A 52 5.46 -12.69 -7.85
N ASP A 53 6.70 -13.02 -8.23
CA ASP A 53 7.05 -13.38 -9.62
C ASP A 53 6.19 -14.53 -10.15
N ARG A 54 5.84 -15.51 -9.29
CA ARG A 54 4.92 -16.59 -9.63
C ARG A 54 3.50 -16.11 -9.98
N GLN A 55 3.01 -15.04 -9.34
CA GLN A 55 1.72 -14.45 -9.66
C GLN A 55 1.78 -13.67 -10.97
N ILE A 56 2.91 -13.01 -11.25
CA ILE A 56 3.17 -12.29 -12.50
C ILE A 56 3.23 -13.26 -13.68
N ASP A 57 4.00 -14.35 -13.57
CA ASP A 57 4.13 -15.34 -14.65
C ASP A 57 2.79 -16.05 -14.93
N ARG A 58 2.01 -16.33 -13.87
CA ARG A 58 0.67 -16.91 -14.01
C ARG A 58 -0.30 -15.93 -14.67
N PHE A 59 -0.18 -14.63 -14.39
CA PHE A 59 -0.99 -13.59 -15.00
C PHE A 59 -0.64 -13.42 -16.48
N LEU A 60 0.65 -13.30 -16.82
CA LEU A 60 1.12 -13.18 -18.20
C LEU A 60 0.75 -14.39 -19.05
N SER A 61 0.77 -15.60 -18.47
CA SER A 61 0.33 -16.83 -19.16
C SER A 61 -1.16 -16.80 -19.52
N ARG A 62 -2.02 -16.25 -18.64
CA ARG A 62 -3.45 -16.05 -18.96
C ARG A 62 -3.68 -14.85 -19.88
N LEU A 63 -2.82 -13.85 -19.79
CA LEU A 63 -2.88 -12.67 -20.64
C LEU A 63 -2.50 -13.05 -22.08
N SER A 64 -1.53 -13.92 -22.29
CA SER A 64 -1.16 -14.37 -23.64
C SER A 64 -2.27 -15.17 -24.33
N GLU A 65 -3.08 -15.91 -23.56
CA GLU A 65 -4.26 -16.62 -24.06
C GLU A 65 -5.38 -15.67 -24.50
N SER A 66 -5.55 -14.52 -23.82
CA SER A 66 -6.64 -13.57 -24.07
C SER A 66 -6.26 -12.37 -24.95
N ASN A 67 -5.02 -11.90 -24.85
CA ASN A 67 -4.44 -10.82 -25.63
C ASN A 67 -2.91 -11.05 -25.81
N PRO A 68 -2.50 -11.81 -26.83
CA PRO A 68 -1.10 -12.20 -27.03
C PRO A 68 -0.18 -11.02 -27.35
N ALA A 69 -0.68 -9.99 -28.04
CA ALA A 69 0.10 -8.79 -28.37
C ALA A 69 0.49 -8.02 -27.11
N ARG A 70 -0.47 -7.79 -26.21
CA ARG A 70 -0.23 -7.07 -24.95
C ARG A 70 0.69 -7.85 -24.01
N ALA A 71 0.55 -9.17 -23.93
CA ALA A 71 1.45 -10.01 -23.15
C ALA A 71 2.91 -9.94 -23.65
N ALA A 72 3.12 -9.94 -24.97
CA ALA A 72 4.45 -9.82 -25.56
C ALA A 72 5.07 -8.44 -25.32
N ASP A 73 4.28 -7.37 -25.35
CA ASP A 73 4.77 -6.02 -25.06
C ASP A 73 5.13 -5.86 -23.57
N LEU A 74 4.34 -6.42 -22.66
CA LEU A 74 4.69 -6.45 -21.24
C LEU A 74 5.96 -7.25 -20.98
N GLU A 75 6.20 -8.35 -21.70
CA GLU A 75 7.46 -9.11 -21.56
C GLU A 75 8.67 -8.32 -22.08
N LYS A 76 8.52 -7.51 -23.14
CA LYS A 76 9.58 -6.59 -23.58
C LYS A 76 9.83 -5.49 -22.55
N ILE A 77 8.78 -4.94 -21.94
CA ILE A 77 8.89 -3.91 -20.90
C ILE A 77 9.53 -4.51 -19.64
N ARG A 78 9.29 -5.79 -19.32
CA ARG A 78 9.94 -6.53 -18.22
C ARG A 78 11.46 -6.50 -18.31
N ILE A 79 11.99 -6.66 -19.52
CA ILE A 79 13.44 -6.71 -19.79
C ILE A 79 14.03 -5.30 -19.91
N THR A 80 13.31 -4.38 -20.57
CA THR A 80 13.85 -3.04 -20.91
C THR A 80 13.65 -2.01 -19.80
N HIS A 81 12.53 -2.06 -19.07
CA HIS A 81 12.14 -1.06 -18.07
C HIS A 81 11.43 -1.74 -16.89
N PRO A 82 12.17 -2.39 -15.96
CA PRO A 82 11.58 -3.24 -14.92
C PRO A 82 10.64 -2.50 -13.95
N GLN A 83 10.88 -1.21 -13.70
CA GLN A 83 9.96 -0.39 -12.90
C GLN A 83 8.66 -0.06 -13.65
N GLN A 84 8.75 0.24 -14.94
CA GLN A 84 7.58 0.48 -15.80
C GLN A 84 6.75 -0.80 -15.97
N PHE A 85 7.41 -1.96 -16.09
CA PHE A 85 6.75 -3.26 -16.13
C PHE A 85 5.87 -3.52 -14.90
N ARG A 86 6.41 -3.25 -13.70
CA ARG A 86 5.66 -3.42 -12.45
C ARG A 86 4.42 -2.52 -12.38
N TRP A 87 4.51 -1.33 -12.97
CA TRP A 87 3.40 -0.38 -13.06
C TRP A 87 2.34 -0.85 -14.06
N GLU A 88 2.74 -1.21 -15.28
CA GLU A 88 1.84 -1.67 -16.36
C GLU A 88 1.12 -2.99 -15.99
N ILE A 89 1.83 -3.93 -15.34
CA ILE A 89 1.24 -5.19 -14.85
C ILE A 89 0.20 -4.92 -13.75
N ARG A 90 0.46 -3.96 -12.87
CA ARG A 90 -0.46 -3.58 -11.79
C ARG A 90 -1.71 -2.92 -12.35
N ASP A 91 -1.56 -2.03 -13.34
CA ASP A 91 -2.65 -1.34 -14.02
C ASP A 91 -3.54 -2.31 -14.82
N GLU A 92 -2.94 -3.24 -15.56
CA GLU A 92 -3.64 -4.27 -16.32
C GLU A 92 -4.38 -5.26 -15.38
N MET A 93 -3.79 -5.59 -14.22
CA MET A 93 -4.48 -6.38 -13.19
C MET A 93 -5.60 -5.59 -12.52
N ALA A 94 -5.39 -4.32 -12.16
CA ALA A 94 -6.40 -3.50 -11.52
C ALA A 94 -7.62 -3.30 -12.44
N SER A 95 -7.39 -3.02 -13.72
CA SER A 95 -8.43 -2.88 -14.73
C SER A 95 -9.26 -4.15 -14.92
N ARG A 96 -8.64 -5.34 -14.79
CA ARG A 96 -9.34 -6.64 -14.91
C ARG A 96 -9.99 -7.13 -13.62
N PHE A 97 -9.44 -6.82 -12.45
CA PHE A 97 -9.96 -7.27 -11.15
C PHE A 97 -10.94 -6.29 -10.51
N PHE A 98 -10.78 -4.98 -10.71
CA PHE A 98 -11.70 -3.94 -10.21
C PHE A 98 -12.66 -3.39 -11.29
N GLY A 99 -12.51 -3.82 -12.54
CA GLY A 99 -13.40 -3.50 -13.67
C GLY A 99 -14.79 -4.13 -13.64
N ARG A 100 -15.40 -4.30 -12.46
CA ARG A 100 -16.85 -4.54 -12.28
C ARG A 100 -17.36 -3.90 -10.99
N THR A 101 -17.28 -2.57 -10.94
CA THR A 101 -18.35 -1.77 -10.32
C THR A 101 -18.98 -0.86 -11.38
N ALA A 102 -19.12 -1.38 -12.59
CA ALA A 102 -20.22 -0.98 -13.45
C ALA A 102 -21.48 -1.57 -12.81
N LEU A 103 -22.30 -0.71 -12.19
CA LEU A 103 -23.70 -1.01 -11.96
C LEU A 103 -24.27 -1.55 -13.27
N SER A 104 -24.77 -2.78 -13.16
CA SER A 104 -25.47 -3.57 -14.17
C SER A 104 -26.26 -2.74 -15.18
N ASP A 105 -25.93 -2.87 -16.47
CA ASP A 105 -26.81 -2.55 -17.62
C ASP A 105 -28.01 -3.53 -17.72
N THR A 106 -28.48 -4.04 -16.58
CA THR A 106 -29.65 -4.90 -16.45
C THR A 106 -30.41 -4.55 -15.19
N VAL A 107 -30.80 -3.28 -15.07
CA VAL A 107 -31.93 -2.89 -14.24
C VAL A 107 -33.11 -2.71 -15.19
N GLU A 108 -34.10 -3.59 -15.06
CA GLU A 108 -35.41 -3.40 -15.70
C GLU A 108 -35.94 -1.98 -15.45
N PRO A 109 -36.64 -1.37 -16.41
CA PRO A 109 -37.04 0.03 -16.31
C PRO A 109 -38.04 0.22 -15.16
N SER A 110 -37.55 0.71 -14.02
CA SER A 110 -38.39 1.23 -12.95
C SER A 110 -38.85 2.65 -13.30
N PRO A 111 -40.10 3.03 -12.99
CA PRO A 111 -40.74 4.20 -13.60
C PRO A 111 -40.13 5.52 -13.11
N SER A 112 -39.50 6.21 -14.06
CA SER A 112 -39.48 7.66 -14.30
C SER A 112 -39.68 8.58 -13.07
N ILE A 113 -38.59 8.95 -12.40
CA ILE A 113 -38.52 10.24 -11.71
C ILE A 113 -38.25 11.31 -12.79
N PRO A 114 -39.05 12.38 -12.91
CA PRO A 114 -38.86 13.39 -13.94
C PRO A 114 -37.51 14.09 -13.74
N ALA A 115 -36.68 14.04 -14.78
CA ALA A 115 -35.38 14.67 -14.84
C ALA A 115 -35.53 16.20 -14.76
N GLY A 116 -35.21 16.77 -13.60
CA GLY A 116 -34.72 18.14 -13.56
C GLY A 116 -33.39 18.23 -14.32
N PRO A 117 -32.98 19.41 -14.79
CA PRO A 117 -31.67 19.59 -15.40
C PRO A 117 -30.59 19.08 -14.43
N PRO A 118 -29.59 18.31 -14.91
CA PRO A 118 -28.50 17.86 -14.04
C PRO A 118 -27.85 19.08 -13.40
N PRO A 119 -27.52 19.05 -12.09
CA PRO A 119 -26.64 20.08 -11.52
C PRO A 119 -25.37 20.14 -12.38
N GLU A 120 -24.86 21.34 -12.65
CA GLU A 120 -23.63 21.57 -13.44
C GLU A 120 -22.56 20.55 -13.00
N VAL A 121 -22.34 19.55 -13.85
CA VAL A 121 -21.32 18.53 -13.64
C VAL A 121 -20.00 19.20 -13.98
N GLU A 122 -19.52 20.02 -13.06
CA GLU A 122 -18.14 20.47 -13.09
C GLU A 122 -17.27 19.22 -13.11
N ASP A 123 -16.47 19.06 -14.17
CA ASP A 123 -15.73 17.83 -14.41
C ASP A 123 -14.87 17.54 -13.16
N ALA A 124 -15.02 16.36 -12.57
CA ALA A 124 -14.37 16.01 -11.32
C ALA A 124 -12.84 16.21 -11.43
N GLU A 125 -12.29 16.06 -12.63
CA GLU A 125 -10.91 16.32 -12.97
C GLU A 125 -10.53 17.80 -12.91
N GLN A 126 -11.37 18.70 -13.42
CA GLN A 126 -11.15 20.15 -13.34
C GLN A 126 -11.20 20.64 -11.90
N LYS A 127 -12.04 20.04 -11.06
CA LYS A 127 -12.04 20.32 -9.62
C LYS A 127 -10.74 19.85 -8.96
N ARG A 128 -10.32 18.59 -9.21
CA ARG A 128 -9.06 18.05 -8.66
C ARG A 128 -7.85 18.88 -9.11
N TYR A 129 -7.82 19.33 -10.36
CA TYR A 129 -6.75 20.16 -10.89
C TYR A 129 -6.69 21.54 -10.21
N ARG A 130 -7.85 22.20 -10.01
CA ARG A 130 -7.91 23.46 -9.27
C ARG A 130 -7.46 23.30 -7.82
N ASP A 131 -7.93 22.25 -7.15
CA ASP A 131 -7.52 21.94 -5.78
C ASP A 131 -5.99 21.73 -5.69
N LEU A 132 -5.40 21.05 -6.69
CA LEU A 132 -3.95 20.88 -6.78
C LEU A 132 -3.21 22.21 -6.97
N ILE A 133 -3.68 23.08 -7.86
CA ILE A 133 -3.06 24.41 -8.05
C ILE A 133 -3.07 25.20 -6.75
N VAL A 134 -4.23 25.31 -6.08
CA VAL A 134 -4.37 26.06 -4.82
C VAL A 134 -3.41 25.51 -3.76
N TRP A 135 -3.29 24.19 -3.69
CA TRP A 135 -2.36 23.55 -2.76
C TRP A 135 -0.89 23.82 -3.11
N LEU A 136 -0.53 23.80 -4.39
CA LEU A 136 0.82 24.11 -4.86
C LEU A 136 1.17 25.58 -4.63
N GLU A 137 0.25 26.53 -4.77
CA GLU A 137 0.52 27.95 -4.48
C GLU A 137 1.03 28.17 -3.05
N GLN A 138 0.54 27.37 -2.10
CA GLN A 138 0.89 27.48 -0.69
C GLN A 138 2.21 26.78 -0.35
N ASN A 139 2.51 25.65 -1.01
CA ASN A 139 3.62 24.77 -0.63
C ASN A 139 4.80 24.82 -1.61
N PHE A 140 4.53 25.07 -2.88
CA PHE A 140 5.41 24.92 -4.03
C PHE A 140 5.06 25.98 -5.11
N PRO A 141 5.25 27.28 -4.82
CA PRO A 141 4.71 28.36 -5.63
C PRO A 141 5.29 28.42 -7.05
N GLN A 142 6.55 28.04 -7.24
CA GLN A 142 7.16 28.00 -8.57
C GLN A 142 6.46 26.99 -9.50
N GLN A 143 6.12 25.83 -8.95
CA GLN A 143 5.44 24.75 -9.65
C GLN A 143 3.98 25.13 -9.95
N ALA A 144 3.32 25.87 -9.04
CA ALA A 144 2.00 26.42 -9.31
C ALA A 144 2.01 27.37 -10.52
N GLU A 145 2.99 28.28 -10.59
CA GLU A 145 3.13 29.21 -11.72
C GLU A 145 3.45 28.47 -13.03
N GLU A 146 4.32 27.45 -13.00
CA GLU A 146 4.60 26.62 -14.18
C GLU A 146 3.35 25.90 -14.73
N LEU A 147 2.45 25.46 -13.85
CA LEU A 147 1.21 24.81 -14.23
C LEU A 147 0.18 25.81 -14.76
N LYS A 148 0.08 27.01 -14.17
CA LYS A 148 -0.80 28.08 -14.68
C LYS A 148 -0.37 28.57 -16.06
N ALA A 149 0.94 28.66 -16.29
CA ALA A 149 1.49 29.06 -17.59
C ALA A 149 1.18 28.05 -18.71
N ASN A 150 0.87 26.80 -18.36
CA ASN A 150 0.58 25.72 -19.30
C ASN A 150 -0.80 25.09 -19.01
N PRO A 151 -1.92 25.74 -19.36
CA PRO A 151 -3.25 25.23 -19.03
C PRO A 151 -3.66 23.96 -19.80
N THR A 152 -2.97 23.64 -20.90
CA THR A 152 -3.19 22.42 -21.71
C THR A 152 -2.19 21.33 -21.33
N ILE A 153 -2.22 20.87 -20.07
CA ILE A 153 -1.40 19.75 -19.59
C ILE A 153 -1.97 18.43 -20.12
N SER A 154 -1.10 17.54 -20.61
CA SER A 154 -1.51 16.19 -20.99
C SER A 154 -1.99 15.41 -19.77
N GLU A 155 -2.99 14.54 -19.94
CA GLU A 155 -3.51 13.68 -18.88
C GLU A 155 -2.39 12.87 -18.18
N SER A 156 -1.43 12.36 -18.95
CA SER A 156 -0.25 11.66 -18.42
C SER A 156 0.58 12.51 -17.45
N ARG A 157 0.80 13.78 -17.78
CA ARG A 157 1.55 14.72 -16.94
C ARG A 157 0.73 15.12 -15.72
N LEU A 158 -0.58 15.26 -15.86
CA LEU A 158 -1.50 15.51 -14.75
C LEU A 158 -1.49 14.34 -13.75
N ASN A 159 -1.57 13.10 -14.24
CA ASN A 159 -1.49 11.90 -13.43
C ASN A 159 -0.16 11.80 -12.67
N GLU A 160 0.96 12.17 -13.29
CA GLU A 160 2.26 12.19 -12.61
C GLU A 160 2.32 13.24 -11.48
N LEU A 161 1.75 14.42 -11.70
CA LEU A 161 1.63 15.44 -10.65
C LEU A 161 0.79 14.93 -9.48
N PHE A 162 -0.34 14.27 -9.75
CA PHE A 162 -1.15 13.67 -8.70
C PHE A 162 -0.41 12.55 -7.98
N ARG A 163 0.31 11.69 -8.70
CA ARG A 163 1.14 10.64 -8.09
C ARG A 163 2.19 11.22 -7.13
N ARG A 164 2.74 12.39 -7.45
CA ARG A 164 3.73 13.10 -6.63
C ARG A 164 3.11 13.81 -5.42
N TYR A 165 2.03 14.55 -5.62
CA TYR A 165 1.53 15.50 -4.61
C TYR A 165 0.27 15.05 -3.86
N GLU A 166 -0.62 14.27 -4.49
CA GLU A 166 -1.82 13.76 -3.81
C GLU A 166 -1.50 13.02 -2.51
N PRO A 167 -0.45 12.18 -2.46
CA PRO A 167 -0.15 11.50 -1.22
C PRO A 167 0.33 12.42 -0.10
N VAL A 168 1.01 13.52 -0.44
CA VAL A 168 1.38 14.58 0.51
C VAL A 168 0.12 15.25 1.06
N MET A 169 -0.80 15.67 0.16
CA MET A 169 -2.07 16.29 0.54
C MET A 169 -2.91 15.38 1.44
N ARG A 170 -2.88 14.06 1.20
CA ARG A 170 -3.55 13.08 2.05
C ARG A 170 -2.87 12.93 3.41
N ALA A 171 -1.54 12.94 3.43
CA ALA A 171 -0.77 12.92 4.67
C ALA A 171 -1.05 14.16 5.51
N GLU A 172 -1.22 15.36 4.93
CA GLU A 172 -1.51 16.58 5.71
C GLU A 172 -2.77 16.44 6.57
N ARG A 173 -3.79 15.75 6.05
CA ARG A 173 -5.07 15.56 6.77
C ARG A 173 -4.97 14.51 7.88
N ASN A 174 -4.11 13.51 7.71
CA ASN A 174 -4.13 12.29 8.52
C ASN A 174 -2.87 12.11 9.40
N ASN A 175 -1.76 12.70 9.00
CA ASN A 175 -0.43 12.63 9.60
C ASN A 175 0.42 13.85 9.15
N PRO A 176 0.18 15.05 9.73
CA PRO A 176 0.88 16.27 9.33
C PRO A 176 2.41 16.17 9.38
N PRO A 177 3.05 15.54 10.39
CA PRO A 177 4.49 15.36 10.41
C PRO A 177 5.03 14.56 9.21
N LEU A 178 4.27 13.56 8.75
CA LEU A 178 4.64 12.79 7.55
C LEU A 178 4.56 13.65 6.29
N ALA A 179 3.54 14.51 6.19
CA ALA A 179 3.42 15.44 5.08
C ALA A 179 4.59 16.42 5.03
N ASP A 180 5.00 16.98 6.17
CA ASP A 180 6.13 17.91 6.23
C ASP A 180 7.43 17.24 5.77
N ALA A 181 7.70 16.01 6.24
CA ALA A 181 8.84 15.22 5.79
C ALA A 181 8.80 14.92 4.27
N MET A 182 7.61 14.65 3.72
CA MET A 182 7.43 14.41 2.28
C MET A 182 7.63 15.69 1.44
N LYS A 183 7.15 16.85 1.92
CA LYS A 183 7.39 18.14 1.25
C LYS A 183 8.88 18.47 1.21
N GLU A 184 9.56 18.25 2.34
CA GLU A 184 11.00 18.50 2.42
C GLU A 184 11.77 17.58 1.46
N ASP A 185 11.42 16.29 1.40
CA ASP A 185 12.02 15.34 0.46
C ASP A 185 11.82 15.77 -1.01
N ILE A 186 10.60 16.18 -1.37
CA ILE A 186 10.32 16.74 -2.70
C ILE A 186 11.23 17.94 -3.00
N SER A 187 11.38 18.86 -2.04
CA SER A 187 12.24 20.04 -2.21
C SER A 187 13.72 19.70 -2.37
N VAL A 188 14.21 18.70 -1.63
CA VAL A 188 15.59 18.20 -1.70
C VAL A 188 15.84 17.55 -3.06
N GLN A 189 14.91 16.72 -3.53
CA GLN A 189 15.00 16.09 -4.84
C GLN A 189 15.04 17.14 -5.96
N MET A 190 14.20 18.17 -5.89
CA MET A 190 14.21 19.26 -6.88
C MET A 190 15.53 20.04 -6.90
N GLN A 191 16.16 20.27 -5.73
CA GLN A 191 17.48 20.89 -5.67
C GLN A 191 18.54 19.98 -6.30
N CYS A 192 18.51 18.68 -6.04
CA CYS A 192 19.40 17.72 -6.70
C CYS A 192 19.23 17.75 -8.22
N ASP A 193 17.99 17.69 -8.72
CA ASP A 193 17.69 17.71 -10.16
C ASP A 193 18.21 18.99 -10.81
N ALA A 194 18.01 20.16 -10.18
CA ALA A 194 18.53 21.43 -10.67
C ALA A 194 20.06 21.46 -10.73
N LEU A 195 20.73 20.90 -9.72
CA LEU A 195 22.20 20.80 -9.66
C LEU A 195 22.75 19.83 -10.72
N LEU A 196 22.06 18.71 -10.97
CA LEU A 196 22.43 17.75 -12.01
C LEU A 196 22.30 18.35 -13.41
N LEU A 197 21.32 19.23 -13.64
CA LEU A 197 21.16 19.93 -14.93
C LEU A 197 22.32 20.89 -15.22
N ILE A 198 22.86 21.57 -14.21
CA ILE A 198 23.97 22.52 -14.42
C ILE A 198 25.34 21.82 -14.46
N LEU A 199 25.48 20.65 -13.84
CA LEU A 199 26.75 19.93 -13.69
C LEU A 199 27.58 19.78 -15.00
N PRO A 200 26.99 19.52 -16.19
CA PRO A 200 27.76 19.38 -17.43
C PRO A 200 28.39 20.68 -17.95
N TYR A 201 27.92 21.84 -17.48
CA TYR A 201 28.27 23.16 -18.04
C TYR A 201 29.26 23.94 -17.17
N VAL A 202 29.74 23.36 -16.07
CA VAL A 202 30.56 24.03 -15.06
C VAL A 202 32.01 23.54 -15.12
N ASP A 203 32.94 24.44 -14.80
CA ASP A 203 34.38 24.15 -14.71
C ASP A 203 34.72 23.22 -13.53
N GLU A 204 35.89 22.59 -13.57
CA GLU A 204 36.31 21.61 -12.54
C GLU A 204 36.19 22.08 -11.07
N PRO A 205 36.59 23.31 -10.68
CA PRO A 205 36.38 23.75 -9.30
C PRO A 205 34.89 23.94 -8.96
N GLY A 206 34.06 24.41 -9.89
CA GLY A 206 32.62 24.52 -9.70
C GLY A 206 31.93 23.14 -9.68
N ARG A 207 32.41 22.18 -10.48
CA ARG A 207 31.96 20.79 -10.51
C ARG A 207 32.12 20.14 -9.14
N ASN A 208 33.27 20.29 -8.50
CA ASN A 208 33.52 19.75 -7.15
C ASN A 208 32.57 20.34 -6.09
N ARG A 209 32.23 21.63 -6.19
CA ARG A 209 31.24 22.26 -5.30
C ARG A 209 29.84 21.68 -5.52
N ILE A 210 29.45 21.47 -6.77
CA ILE A 210 28.15 20.85 -7.10
C ILE A 210 28.09 19.42 -6.58
N ILE A 211 29.14 18.62 -6.78
CA ILE A 211 29.21 17.24 -6.28
C ILE A 211 29.08 17.22 -4.75
N HIS A 212 29.82 18.08 -4.03
CA HIS A 212 29.70 18.19 -2.57
C HIS A 212 28.28 18.56 -2.14
N ARG A 213 27.63 19.47 -2.87
CA ARG A 213 26.25 19.86 -2.55
C ARG A 213 25.25 18.72 -2.81
N ILE A 214 25.44 17.95 -3.89
CA ILE A 214 24.63 16.76 -4.16
C ILE A 214 24.82 15.72 -3.05
N ASP A 215 26.04 15.54 -2.54
CA ASP A 215 26.33 14.64 -1.43
C ASP A 215 25.58 15.05 -0.15
N GLU A 216 25.65 16.32 0.24
CA GLU A 216 24.88 16.87 1.37
C GLU A 216 23.37 16.64 1.22
N LEU A 217 22.82 16.91 0.03
CA LEU A 217 21.40 16.73 -0.25
C LEU A 217 21.01 15.25 -0.26
N THR A 218 21.90 14.37 -0.71
CA THR A 218 21.68 12.91 -0.71
C THR A 218 21.67 12.36 0.72
N ALA A 219 22.60 12.81 1.57
CA ALA A 219 22.60 12.49 3.00
C ALA A 219 21.31 12.97 3.68
N LYS A 220 20.91 14.22 3.43
CA LYS A 220 19.64 14.76 3.94
C LYS A 220 18.42 13.95 3.46
N ARG A 221 18.40 13.54 2.19
CA ARG A 221 17.35 12.69 1.64
C ARG A 221 17.28 11.34 2.34
N PHE A 222 18.42 10.75 2.66
CA PHE A 222 18.47 9.50 3.43
C PHE A 222 17.83 9.66 4.81
N ASP A 223 18.16 10.73 5.53
CA ASP A 223 17.54 11.02 6.83
C ASP A 223 16.02 11.21 6.72
N LEU A 224 15.55 11.89 5.67
CA LEU A 224 14.12 12.05 5.39
C LEU A 224 13.43 10.72 5.05
N ILE A 225 14.10 9.83 4.33
CA ILE A 225 13.59 8.47 4.07
C ILE A 225 13.41 7.73 5.39
N LEU A 226 14.42 7.75 6.26
CA LEU A 226 14.31 7.13 7.58
C LEU A 226 13.17 7.72 8.41
N LEU A 227 13.06 9.05 8.45
CA LEU A 227 12.00 9.75 9.17
C LEU A 227 10.61 9.37 8.66
N LYS A 228 10.40 9.37 7.33
CA LYS A 228 9.12 8.96 6.73
C LYS A 228 8.77 7.52 7.11
N ARG A 229 9.74 6.60 7.08
CA ARG A 229 9.54 5.20 7.45
C ARG A 229 9.16 5.06 8.93
N GLN A 230 9.82 5.79 9.82
CA GLN A 230 9.48 5.81 11.25
C GLN A 230 8.06 6.34 11.48
N LEU A 231 7.69 7.46 10.87
CA LEU A 231 6.36 8.04 11.01
C LEU A 231 5.25 7.11 10.48
N GLN A 232 5.50 6.41 9.37
CA GLN A 232 4.60 5.40 8.84
C GLN A 232 4.47 4.20 9.78
N HIS A 233 5.59 3.71 10.30
CA HIS A 233 5.61 2.62 11.27
C HIS A 233 4.78 2.97 12.51
N ASP A 234 5.00 4.15 13.09
CA ASP A 234 4.28 4.62 14.27
C ASP A 234 2.76 4.75 14.01
N GLN A 235 2.39 5.23 12.82
CA GLN A 235 1.00 5.30 12.41
C GLN A 235 0.36 3.91 12.30
N LEU A 236 1.07 2.93 11.74
CA LEU A 236 0.60 1.55 11.65
C LEU A 236 0.47 0.93 13.05
N GLN A 237 1.43 1.17 13.94
CA GLN A 237 1.38 0.68 15.31
C GLN A 237 0.14 1.22 16.05
N ARG A 238 -0.12 2.53 16.00
CA ARG A 238 -1.34 3.13 16.59
C ARG A 238 -2.62 2.58 15.97
N ARG A 239 -2.61 2.21 14.68
CA ARG A 239 -3.77 1.58 14.04
C ARG A 239 -3.98 0.15 14.54
N LEU A 240 -2.92 -0.63 14.69
CA LEU A 240 -2.98 -1.97 15.26
C LEU A 240 -3.50 -1.96 16.69
N GLU A 241 -3.05 -1.02 17.52
CA GLU A 241 -3.54 -0.85 18.89
C GLU A 241 -5.04 -0.57 18.93
N ARG A 242 -5.53 0.37 18.11
CA ARG A 242 -6.97 0.68 18.01
C ARG A 242 -7.79 -0.50 17.51
N LEU A 243 -7.31 -1.22 16.49
CA LEU A 243 -7.99 -2.41 15.98
C LEU A 243 -8.01 -3.53 17.02
N GLY A 244 -6.93 -3.69 17.79
CA GLY A 244 -6.88 -4.63 18.90
C GLY A 244 -7.91 -4.32 19.98
N GLN A 245 -8.08 -3.04 20.35
CA GLN A 245 -9.11 -2.59 21.28
C GLN A 245 -10.53 -2.83 20.74
N GLU A 246 -10.76 -2.53 19.45
CA GLU A 246 -12.06 -2.77 18.82
C GLU A 246 -12.41 -4.27 18.81
N LEU A 247 -11.44 -5.14 18.46
CA LEU A 247 -11.64 -6.59 18.50
C LEU A 247 -11.95 -7.08 19.91
N ALA A 248 -11.27 -6.56 20.93
CA ALA A 248 -11.56 -6.89 22.32
C ALA A 248 -13.00 -6.49 22.69
N ARG A 249 -13.42 -5.27 22.35
CA ARG A 249 -14.79 -4.78 22.59
C ARG A 249 -15.85 -5.64 21.89
N GLN A 250 -15.63 -5.96 20.61
CA GLN A 250 -16.55 -6.82 19.85
C GLN A 250 -16.64 -8.23 20.45
N ASN A 251 -15.51 -8.79 20.92
CA ASN A 251 -15.52 -10.08 21.59
C ASN A 251 -16.30 -10.04 22.90
N GLU A 252 -16.14 -8.99 23.71
CA GLU A 252 -16.92 -8.80 24.94
C GLU A 252 -18.42 -8.69 24.64
N GLU A 253 -18.80 -7.91 23.63
CA GLU A 253 -20.19 -7.78 23.19
C GLU A 253 -20.77 -9.13 22.73
N ILE A 254 -20.00 -9.91 21.97
CA ILE A 254 -20.39 -11.26 21.56
C ILE A 254 -20.59 -12.18 22.76
N GLU A 255 -19.71 -12.16 23.76
CA GLU A 255 -19.86 -12.99 24.97
C GLU A 255 -21.06 -12.56 25.83
N LEU A 256 -21.34 -11.26 25.92
CA LEU A 256 -22.56 -10.75 26.56
C LEU A 256 -23.82 -11.24 25.81
N LEU A 257 -23.82 -11.19 24.48
CA LEU A 257 -24.94 -11.70 23.67
C LEU A 257 -25.10 -13.22 23.81
N LYS A 258 -24.01 -13.97 23.87
CA LYS A 258 -24.05 -15.44 24.09
C LYS A 258 -24.64 -15.77 25.46
N SER A 259 -24.21 -15.09 26.51
CA SER A 259 -24.70 -15.34 27.88
C SER A 259 -26.16 -14.92 28.07
N GLY A 260 -26.62 -13.87 27.39
CA GLY A 260 -28.01 -13.41 27.40
C GLY A 260 -28.96 -14.14 26.44
N LYS A 261 -28.45 -15.07 25.62
CA LYS A 261 -29.20 -15.66 24.49
C LYS A 261 -30.53 -16.26 24.91
N ASP A 262 -30.55 -17.13 25.92
CA ASP A 262 -31.74 -17.89 26.26
C ASP A 262 -32.87 -16.99 26.79
N LEU A 263 -32.51 -15.95 27.56
CA LEU A 263 -33.46 -14.94 28.03
C LEU A 263 -34.00 -14.11 26.87
N ALA A 264 -33.12 -13.59 26.01
CA ALA A 264 -33.52 -12.79 24.85
C ALA A 264 -34.42 -13.57 23.87
N VAL A 265 -34.12 -14.86 23.65
CA VAL A 265 -34.96 -15.75 22.83
C VAL A 265 -36.32 -15.95 23.50
N LYS A 266 -36.37 -16.22 24.81
CA LYS A 266 -37.62 -16.41 25.54
C LYS A 266 -38.49 -15.15 25.51
N ASP A 267 -37.90 -13.97 25.73
CA ASP A 267 -38.61 -12.69 25.67
C ASP A 267 -39.17 -12.43 24.27
N ARG A 268 -38.38 -12.72 23.22
CA ARG A 268 -38.84 -12.59 21.84
C ARG A 268 -39.97 -13.55 21.49
N VAL A 269 -39.90 -14.81 21.94
CA VAL A 269 -40.98 -15.79 21.75
C VAL A 269 -42.26 -15.31 22.44
N ASN A 270 -42.16 -14.83 23.68
CA ASN A 270 -43.31 -14.29 24.42
C ASN A 270 -43.93 -13.07 23.73
N GLU A 271 -43.12 -12.15 23.20
CA GLU A 271 -43.59 -11.00 22.41
C GLU A 271 -44.35 -11.46 21.16
N LEU A 272 -43.80 -12.42 20.41
CA LEU A 272 -44.43 -12.94 19.20
C LEU A 272 -45.76 -13.65 19.48
N VAL A 273 -45.84 -14.45 20.55
CA VAL A 273 -47.09 -15.10 20.97
C VAL A 273 -48.15 -14.06 21.32
N LYS A 274 -47.82 -13.07 22.16
CA LYS A 274 -48.75 -11.97 22.49
C LYS A 274 -49.23 -11.20 21.27
N ARG A 275 -48.39 -11.05 20.25
CA ARG A 275 -48.75 -10.36 19.01
C ARG A 275 -49.70 -11.21 18.16
N ALA A 276 -49.51 -12.52 18.12
CA ALA A 276 -50.40 -13.45 17.45
C ALA A 276 -51.79 -13.50 18.12
N ASP A 277 -51.83 -13.45 19.45
CA ASP A 277 -53.08 -13.45 20.22
C ASP A 277 -53.89 -12.14 20.05
N ASN A 278 -53.22 -11.03 19.75
CA ASN A 278 -53.83 -9.72 19.52
C ASN A 278 -54.03 -9.39 18.03
N ALA A 279 -53.68 -10.30 17.12
CA ALA A 279 -53.92 -10.11 15.70
C ALA A 279 -55.39 -10.41 15.42
N ASP A 280 -56.13 -9.39 14.99
CA ASP A 280 -57.49 -9.54 14.49
C ASP A 280 -57.42 -10.25 13.13
N TRP A 281 -57.96 -11.46 13.05
CA TRP A 281 -57.93 -12.31 11.85
C TRP A 281 -59.23 -12.24 11.03
N ASP A 282 -60.08 -11.25 11.30
CA ASP A 282 -61.33 -10.98 10.59
C ASP A 282 -61.11 -10.21 9.26
#